data_AF-A0A174BYL6-F1
#
_entry.id   AF-A0A174BYL6-F1
#
_cell.length_a   1.000
_cell.length_b   1.000
_cell.length_c   1.000
_cell.angle_alpha   90.00
_cell.angle_beta   90.00
_cell.angle_gamma   90.00
#
_symmetry.space_group_name_H-M   'P 1'
#
loop_
_entity.id
_entity.type
_entity.pdbx_description
1 polymer ?
#
loop_
_entity_poly.entity_id
_entity_poly.type
_entity_poly.pdbx_seq_one_letter_code
_entity_poly.pdbx_strand_id
1 'polypeptide(L)'
;MKRKIAILLMTGICLMHTVPCFASQSSMVRVSNSEETQYTTLPDVDTLQKDVGFKPKVPETLAGGYQFNSGYITELFDLDTNGTQINKHKGIDFQYIKKDNNTIKSVSLSAEPASGQPLTQDATIIKYGEIDLYYGTVQANSLSWINGDVCYSLMDINKNVSKDEMVAMAKDMID
;
A
#
# COMPACT_ATOMS: atom_id res chain seq x y z
N MET A 1 -13.11 24.90 -14.30
CA MET A 1 -13.63 23.70 -13.64
C MET A 1 -12.54 22.65 -13.62
N LYS A 2 -11.88 22.43 -12.48
CA LYS A 2 -10.87 21.37 -12.34
C LYS A 2 -11.63 20.04 -12.21
N ARG A 3 -11.40 19.11 -13.14
CA ARG A 3 -12.08 17.81 -13.16
C ARG A 3 -11.56 17.00 -11.97
N LYS A 4 -12.46 16.66 -11.03
CA LYS A 4 -12.19 15.74 -9.92
C LYS A 4 -11.98 14.35 -10.50
N ILE A 5 -10.73 13.89 -10.59
CA ILE A 5 -10.43 12.50 -10.95
C ILE A 5 -10.16 11.79 -9.63
N ALA A 6 -11.23 11.28 -9.01
CA ALA A 6 -11.10 10.32 -7.93
C ALA A 6 -10.77 8.96 -8.56
N ILE A 7 -9.57 8.45 -8.34
CA ILE A 7 -9.22 7.10 -8.77
C ILE A 7 -9.67 6.16 -7.65
N LEU A 8 -10.80 5.49 -7.87
CA LEU A 8 -11.29 4.42 -7.00
C LEU A 8 -10.48 3.16 -7.33
N LEU A 9 -9.47 2.86 -6.51
CA LEU A 9 -8.78 1.59 -6.59
C LEU A 9 -9.48 0.65 -5.61
N MET A 10 -10.35 -0.20 -6.13
CA MET A 10 -10.80 -1.38 -5.42
C MET A 10 -9.58 -2.32 -5.38
N THR A 11 -8.73 -2.19 -4.36
CA THR A 11 -7.73 -3.21 -4.08
C THR A 11 -8.49 -4.49 -3.79
N GLY A 12 -8.57 -5.37 -4.78
CA GLY A 12 -9.30 -6.64 -4.69
C GLY A 12 -8.61 -7.56 -3.69
N ILE A 13 -8.81 -7.32 -2.41
CA ILE A 13 -8.35 -8.16 -1.30
C ILE A 13 -9.45 -8.15 -0.25
N CYS A 14 -10.52 -8.88 -0.55
CA CYS A 14 -11.30 -9.65 0.40
C CYS A 14 -12.20 -10.55 -0.45
N LEU A 15 -11.81 -11.83 -0.54
CA LEU A 15 -12.64 -12.84 -1.17
C LEU A 15 -13.89 -13.01 -0.32
N MET A 16 -15.02 -13.08 -1.03
CA MET A 16 -16.31 -13.48 -0.46
C MET A 16 -16.15 -14.90 0.10
N HIS A 17 -16.11 -15.05 1.42
CA HIS A 17 -16.28 -16.37 2.02
C HIS A 17 -17.74 -16.80 1.94
N THR A 18 -18.00 -17.97 1.32
CA THR A 18 -19.26 -18.71 1.45
C THR A 18 -19.31 -19.59 2.71
N VAL A 19 -18.54 -19.25 3.75
CA VAL A 19 -18.55 -19.98 5.02
C VAL A 19 -19.36 -19.20 6.05
N PRO A 20 -20.38 -19.79 6.71
CA PRO A 20 -21.16 -19.15 7.75
C PRO A 20 -20.34 -19.09 9.06
N CYS A 21 -19.35 -18.21 9.09
CA CYS A 21 -18.81 -17.68 10.33
C CYS A 21 -18.94 -16.16 10.22
N PHE A 22 -19.66 -15.55 11.17
CA PHE A 22 -19.90 -14.12 11.22
C PHE A 22 -18.59 -13.36 11.49
N ALA A 23 -17.78 -13.19 10.45
CA ALA A 23 -16.79 -12.13 10.32
C ALA A 23 -17.24 -11.28 9.13
N SER A 24 -17.50 -10.00 9.40
CA SER A 24 -18.07 -9.03 8.46
C SER A 24 -17.44 -9.15 7.07
N GLN A 25 -18.24 -9.50 6.06
CA GLN A 25 -17.83 -9.39 4.65
C GLN A 25 -17.79 -7.91 4.30
N SER A 26 -16.65 -7.26 4.53
CA SER A 26 -16.42 -5.88 4.09
C SER A 26 -15.29 -5.84 3.08
N SER A 27 -15.56 -5.22 1.94
CA SER A 27 -14.54 -4.91 0.94
C SER A 27 -13.90 -3.57 1.27
N MET A 28 -12.57 -3.55 1.43
CA MET A 28 -11.83 -2.31 1.60
C MET A 28 -11.77 -1.55 0.27
N VAL A 29 -12.03 -0.26 0.32
CA VAL A 29 -11.99 0.67 -0.82
C VAL A 29 -10.98 1.76 -0.53
N ARG A 30 -10.08 2.01 -1.49
CA ARG A 30 -9.14 3.12 -1.43
C ARG A 30 -9.54 4.20 -2.41
N VAL A 31 -9.61 5.43 -1.89
CA VAL A 31 -9.83 6.64 -2.69
C VAL A 31 -8.62 7.54 -2.53
N SER A 32 -8.11 8.01 -3.67
CA SER A 32 -7.13 9.09 -3.73
C SER A 32 -7.77 10.31 -4.39
N ASN A 33 -7.57 11.48 -3.78
CA ASN A 33 -8.07 12.75 -4.29
C ASN A 33 -6.89 13.68 -4.61
N SER A 34 -6.92 14.31 -5.79
CA SER A 34 -5.84 15.19 -6.25
C SER A 34 -5.76 16.55 -5.54
N GLU A 35 -6.70 16.85 -4.65
CA GLU A 35 -6.71 18.07 -3.81
C GLU A 35 -6.15 17.84 -2.39
N GLU A 36 -5.82 16.60 -2.01
CA GLU A 36 -5.22 16.28 -0.71
C GLU A 36 -3.73 16.63 -0.65
N THR A 37 -3.16 16.62 0.57
CA THR A 37 -1.74 16.94 0.80
C THR A 37 -0.85 16.09 -0.11
N GLN A 38 -0.21 16.76 -1.08
CA GLN A 38 0.80 16.17 -1.95
C GLN A 38 2.19 16.53 -1.43
N TYR A 39 2.98 15.51 -1.18
CA TYR A 39 4.37 15.63 -0.77
C TYR A 39 5.25 15.55 -2.02
N THR A 40 5.95 16.66 -2.31
CA THR A 40 7.00 16.71 -3.35
C THR A 40 8.39 16.53 -2.77
N THR A 41 8.50 16.56 -1.45
CA THR A 41 9.69 16.24 -0.65
C THR A 41 9.26 15.29 0.46
N LEU A 42 10.20 14.49 0.96
CA LEU A 42 9.90 13.49 1.99
C LEU A 42 9.50 14.22 3.29
N PRO A 43 8.27 14.04 3.81
CA PRO A 43 7.85 14.64 5.05
C PRO A 43 8.52 13.94 6.24
N ASP A 44 8.74 14.68 7.34
CA ASP A 44 9.20 14.08 8.59
C ASP A 44 8.10 13.26 9.27
N VAL A 45 8.52 12.40 10.21
CA VAL A 45 7.64 11.45 10.92
C VAL A 45 6.56 12.15 11.73
N ASP A 46 6.83 13.34 12.28
CA ASP A 46 5.85 14.06 13.11
C ASP A 46 4.76 14.70 12.24
N THR A 47 5.12 15.21 11.06
CA THR A 47 4.19 15.66 10.03
C THR A 47 3.29 14.51 9.57
N LEU A 48 3.88 13.34 9.29
CA LEU A 48 3.12 12.15 8.92
C LEU A 48 2.15 11.71 10.03
N GLN A 49 2.61 11.66 11.29
CA GLN A 49 1.76 11.33 12.43
C GLN A 49 0.56 12.28 12.55
N LYS A 50 0.77 13.58 12.34
CA LYS A 50 -0.29 14.58 12.39
C LYS A 50 -1.30 14.39 11.26
N ASP A 51 -0.82 14.10 10.05
CA ASP A 51 -1.63 14.13 8.85
C ASP A 51 -2.44 12.85 8.64
N VAL A 52 -1.87 11.69 9.00
CA VAL A 52 -2.52 10.37 8.83
C VAL A 52 -2.84 9.64 10.13
N GLY A 53 -2.34 10.10 11.29
CA GLY A 53 -2.67 9.55 12.60
C GLY A 53 -1.80 8.37 13.06
N PHE A 54 -0.78 7.99 12.29
CA PHE A 54 0.19 6.95 12.64
C PHE A 54 1.59 7.29 12.10
N LYS A 55 2.63 6.54 12.52
CA LYS A 55 4.04 6.77 12.15
C LYS A 55 4.54 5.74 11.13
N PRO A 56 4.27 5.91 9.82
CA PRO A 56 4.85 5.02 8.82
C PRO A 56 6.38 5.22 8.73
N LYS A 57 7.12 4.12 8.53
CA LYS A 57 8.53 4.15 8.12
C LYS A 57 8.56 4.47 6.63
N VAL A 58 9.20 5.59 6.28
CA VAL A 58 9.30 6.05 4.90
C VAL A 58 10.75 6.40 4.60
N PRO A 59 11.50 5.52 3.90
CA PRO A 59 12.89 5.80 3.58
C PRO A 59 13.01 6.77 2.39
N GLU A 60 14.10 7.51 2.28
CA GLU A 60 14.36 8.36 1.11
C GLU A 60 14.61 7.53 -0.16
N THR A 61 15.17 6.33 0.01
CA THR A 61 15.48 5.39 -1.07
C THR A 61 15.07 3.98 -0.65
N LEU A 62 14.48 3.22 -1.56
CA LEU A 62 14.27 1.78 -1.42
C LEU A 62 15.44 1.02 -2.04
N ALA A 63 15.67 -0.21 -1.55
CA ALA A 63 16.68 -1.12 -2.07
C ALA A 63 16.67 -1.19 -3.61
N GLY A 64 17.87 -1.26 -4.20
CA GLY A 64 18.03 -1.21 -5.65
C GLY A 64 18.03 0.21 -6.24
N GLY A 65 18.01 1.27 -5.41
CA GLY A 65 18.23 2.65 -5.84
C GLY A 65 16.97 3.37 -6.33
N TYR A 66 15.80 2.94 -5.86
CA TYR A 66 14.54 3.63 -6.16
C TYR A 66 14.40 4.82 -5.22
N GLN A 67 14.39 6.04 -5.78
CA GLN A 67 14.36 7.27 -5.00
C GLN A 67 12.93 7.76 -4.81
N PHE A 68 12.65 8.36 -3.65
CA PHE A 68 11.39 9.05 -3.40
C PHE A 68 11.12 10.08 -4.51
N ASN A 69 9.90 10.09 -5.03
CA ASN A 69 9.45 11.07 -6.03
C ASN A 69 8.27 11.90 -5.53
N SER A 70 7.27 11.26 -4.94
CA SER A 70 6.07 11.96 -4.45
C SER A 70 5.33 11.13 -3.41
N GLY A 71 4.52 11.78 -2.58
CA GLY A 71 3.56 11.12 -1.69
C GLY A 71 2.21 11.80 -1.69
N TYR A 72 1.16 11.08 -1.33
CA TYR A 72 -0.17 11.63 -1.12
C TYR A 72 -0.95 10.83 -0.09
N ILE A 73 -1.78 11.54 0.68
CA ILE A 73 -2.69 10.90 1.64
C ILE A 73 -3.80 10.17 0.87
N THR A 74 -4.25 9.05 1.42
CA THR A 74 -5.40 8.31 0.91
C THR A 74 -6.46 8.14 1.98
N GLU A 75 -7.71 8.10 1.54
CA GLU A 75 -8.84 7.72 2.39
C GLU A 75 -9.19 6.25 2.13
N LEU A 76 -9.31 5.50 3.22
CA LEU A 76 -9.69 4.10 3.21
C LEU A 76 -10.99 3.93 3.98
N PHE A 77 -11.86 3.08 3.47
CA PHE A 77 -13.09 2.70 4.14
C PHE A 77 -13.51 1.32 3.71
N ASP A 78 -14.23 0.66 4.60
CA ASP A 78 -14.90 -0.59 4.33
C ASP A 78 -16.31 -0.31 3.81
N LEU A 79 -16.80 -1.16 2.91
CA LEU A 79 -18.22 -1.18 2.55
C LEU A 79 -18.94 -2.27 3.34
N ASP A 80 -20.01 -1.90 4.04
CA ASP A 80 -20.94 -2.87 4.63
C ASP A 80 -21.80 -3.55 3.56
N THR A 81 -22.63 -4.51 3.97
CA THR A 81 -23.53 -5.25 3.06
C THR A 81 -24.55 -4.36 2.33
N ASN A 82 -24.77 -3.13 2.81
CA ASN A 82 -25.68 -2.15 2.21
C ASN A 82 -24.93 -1.15 1.32
N GLY A 83 -23.61 -1.28 1.17
CA GLY A 83 -22.76 -0.31 0.46
C GLY A 83 -22.48 0.96 1.25
N THR A 84 -22.72 0.97 2.56
CA THR A 84 -22.40 2.08 3.45
C THR A 84 -20.92 2.06 3.79
N GLN A 85 -20.28 3.23 3.73
CA GLN A 85 -18.89 3.38 4.14
C GLN A 85 -18.75 3.33 5.66
N ILE A 86 -18.01 2.36 6.17
CA ILE A 86 -17.68 2.15 7.58
C ILE A 86 -16.14 2.07 7.75
N ASN A 87 -15.65 2.05 8.99
CA ASN A 87 -14.21 1.94 9.33
C ASN A 87 -13.29 2.92 8.57
N LYS A 88 -13.74 4.17 8.42
CA LYS A 88 -12.99 5.20 7.72
C LYS A 88 -11.68 5.51 8.43
N HIS A 89 -10.57 5.45 7.70
CA HIS A 89 -9.26 5.84 8.19
C HIS A 89 -8.40 6.38 7.05
N LYS A 90 -7.28 6.99 7.42
CA LYS A 90 -6.31 7.51 6.45
C LYS A 90 -5.19 6.50 6.24
N GLY A 91 -4.67 6.49 5.03
CA GLY A 91 -3.42 5.86 4.66
C GLY A 91 -2.54 6.87 3.93
N ILE A 92 -1.43 6.38 3.40
CA ILE A 92 -0.52 7.19 2.61
C ILE A 92 0.13 6.34 1.52
N ASP A 93 0.26 6.93 0.34
CA ASP A 93 0.90 6.32 -0.81
C ASP A 93 2.10 7.15 -1.25
N PHE A 94 3.22 6.47 -1.50
CA PHE A 94 4.46 7.05 -1.97
C PHE A 94 4.87 6.44 -3.30
N GLN A 95 5.33 7.26 -4.22
CA GLN A 95 5.91 6.83 -5.48
C GLN A 95 7.43 6.88 -5.38
N TYR A 96 8.07 5.77 -5.69
CA TYR A 96 9.51 5.69 -5.87
C TYR A 96 9.84 5.42 -7.33
N ILE A 97 10.93 6.02 -7.82
CA ILE A 97 11.37 5.95 -9.20
C ILE A 97 12.85 5.56 -9.27
N LYS A 98 13.16 4.63 -10.16
CA LYS A 98 14.52 4.29 -10.56
C LYS A 98 14.71 4.59 -12.04
N LYS A 99 15.81 5.26 -12.39
CA LYS A 99 16.20 5.52 -13.77
C LYS A 99 17.40 4.65 -14.11
N ASP A 100 17.18 3.63 -14.93
CA ASP A 100 18.24 2.76 -15.45
C ASP A 100 18.42 3.04 -16.94
N ASN A 101 19.50 3.72 -17.32
CA ASN A 101 19.78 4.15 -18.69
C ASN A 101 18.59 4.92 -19.31
N ASN A 102 17.75 4.22 -20.09
CA ASN A 102 16.58 4.76 -20.80
C ASN A 102 15.24 4.21 -20.28
N THR A 103 15.25 3.38 -19.24
CA THR A 103 14.03 2.81 -18.67
C THR A 103 13.76 3.43 -17.30
N ILE A 104 12.53 3.89 -17.13
CA ILE A 104 12.03 4.37 -15.83
C ILE A 104 11.23 3.22 -15.22
N LYS A 105 11.68 2.72 -14.08
CA LYS A 105 10.90 1.80 -13.24
C LYS A 105 10.27 2.61 -12.11
N SER A 106 9.05 2.23 -11.75
CA SER A 106 8.28 2.90 -10.71
C SER A 106 7.65 1.85 -9.80
N VAL A 107 7.75 2.06 -8.49
CA VAL A 107 7.06 1.23 -7.49
C VAL A 107 6.34 2.16 -6.52
N SER A 108 5.08 1.84 -6.23
CA SER A 108 4.34 2.51 -5.17
C SER A 108 4.55 1.78 -3.84
N LEU A 109 4.71 2.53 -2.76
CA LEU A 109 4.73 2.05 -1.38
C LEU A 109 3.54 2.65 -0.66
N SER A 110 2.62 1.80 -0.25
CA SER A 110 1.48 2.14 0.58
C SER A 110 1.77 1.85 2.03
N ALA A 111 1.26 2.68 2.93
CA ALA A 111 1.22 2.41 4.37
C ALA A 111 -0.15 2.76 4.93
N GLU A 112 -0.70 1.87 5.76
CA GLU A 112 -2.00 2.03 6.43
C GLU A 112 -2.00 1.28 7.78
N PRO A 113 -2.88 1.65 8.72
CA PRO A 113 -3.05 0.88 9.96
C PRO A 113 -3.41 -0.58 9.68
N ALA A 114 -2.77 -1.52 10.36
CA ALA A 114 -3.08 -2.93 10.20
C ALA A 114 -4.50 -3.23 10.72
N SER A 115 -5.38 -3.75 9.85
CA SER A 115 -6.79 -4.04 10.19
C SER A 115 -7.02 -5.44 10.77
N GLY A 116 -5.95 -6.23 10.97
CA GLY A 116 -6.04 -7.64 11.39
C GLY A 116 -6.63 -8.58 10.34
N GLN A 117 -7.01 -8.06 9.17
CA GLN A 117 -7.50 -8.85 8.05
C GLN A 117 -6.33 -9.55 7.33
N PRO A 118 -6.54 -10.73 6.73
CA PRO A 118 -5.52 -11.42 5.96
C PRO A 118 -5.07 -10.58 4.76
N LEU A 119 -3.75 -10.44 4.57
CA LEU A 119 -3.20 -9.59 3.52
C LEU A 119 -3.51 -10.10 2.11
N THR A 120 -3.59 -11.41 1.87
CA THR A 120 -4.19 -11.99 0.65
C THR A 120 -4.47 -13.49 0.83
N GLN A 121 -5.38 -14.07 0.04
CA GLN A 121 -5.67 -15.51 0.02
C GLN A 121 -4.85 -16.29 -1.03
N ASP A 122 -4.37 -15.63 -2.09
CA ASP A 122 -3.69 -16.25 -3.25
C ASP A 122 -2.22 -15.82 -3.39
N ALA A 123 -1.61 -15.29 -2.33
CA ALA A 123 -0.21 -14.88 -2.34
C ALA A 123 0.74 -16.07 -2.18
N THR A 124 1.89 -15.96 -2.85
CA THR A 124 3.07 -16.71 -2.44
C THR A 124 3.63 -16.12 -1.15
N ILE A 125 3.65 -16.92 -0.08
CA ILE A 125 4.22 -16.51 1.21
C ILE A 125 5.74 -16.70 1.17
N ILE A 126 6.47 -15.66 1.56
CA ILE A 126 7.93 -15.65 1.70
C ILE A 126 8.26 -15.33 3.14
N LYS A 127 8.99 -16.21 3.82
CA LYS A 127 9.37 -16.00 5.22
C LYS A 127 10.59 -15.09 5.33
N TYR A 128 10.52 -14.10 6.21
CA TYR A 128 11.65 -13.26 6.58
C TYR A 128 11.69 -13.01 8.10
N GLY A 129 12.51 -13.79 8.80
CA GLY A 129 12.44 -13.84 10.26
C GLY A 129 11.06 -14.31 10.72
N GLU A 130 10.44 -13.52 11.59
CA GLU A 130 9.07 -13.73 12.09
C GLU A 130 7.99 -13.06 11.22
N ILE A 131 8.38 -12.35 10.15
CA ILE A 131 7.46 -11.63 9.26
C ILE A 131 7.23 -12.46 7.99
N ASP A 132 5.95 -12.65 7.67
CA ASP A 132 5.52 -13.22 6.39
C ASP A 132 5.32 -12.10 5.36
N LEU A 133 5.93 -12.25 4.18
CA LEU A 133 5.74 -11.37 3.03
C LEU A 133 4.78 -12.05 2.04
N TYR A 134 3.74 -11.34 1.63
CA TYR A 134 2.66 -11.85 0.79
C TYR A 134 2.82 -11.31 -0.63
N TYR A 135 3.36 -12.14 -1.53
CA TYR A 135 3.62 -11.76 -2.92
C TYR A 135 2.47 -12.17 -3.86
N GLY A 136 1.93 -11.20 -4.61
CA GLY A 136 0.86 -11.40 -5.60
C GLY A 136 1.25 -10.93 -7.00
N THR A 137 0.64 -11.53 -8.03
CA THR A 137 0.92 -11.21 -9.45
C THR A 137 -0.32 -11.09 -10.33
N VAL A 138 -1.53 -11.27 -9.78
CA VAL A 138 -2.78 -11.37 -10.57
C VAL A 138 -3.00 -10.09 -11.38
N GLN A 139 -3.18 -8.95 -10.70
CA GLN A 139 -3.44 -7.67 -11.36
C GLN A 139 -2.15 -6.85 -11.55
N ALA A 140 -1.35 -6.74 -10.49
CA ALA A 140 -0.06 -6.08 -10.44
C ALA A 140 0.95 -7.03 -9.78
N ASN A 141 2.25 -6.76 -9.93
CA ASN A 141 3.20 -7.31 -8.97
C ASN A 141 2.98 -6.55 -7.67
N SER A 142 2.75 -7.27 -6.58
CA SER A 142 2.60 -6.67 -5.26
C SER A 142 3.27 -7.50 -4.18
N LEU A 143 3.73 -6.83 -3.13
CA LEU A 143 4.29 -7.46 -1.95
C LEU A 143 3.80 -6.71 -0.71
N SER A 144 3.03 -7.38 0.13
CA SER A 144 2.52 -6.79 1.37
C SER A 144 3.09 -7.47 2.60
N TRP A 145 3.26 -6.73 3.68
CA TRP A 145 3.69 -7.25 4.98
C TRP A 145 3.18 -6.35 6.11
N ILE A 146 3.13 -6.89 7.32
CA ILE A 146 2.83 -6.13 8.54
C ILE A 146 4.13 -5.95 9.31
N ASN A 147 4.41 -4.72 9.73
CA ASN A 147 5.50 -4.41 10.64
C ASN A 147 4.98 -3.51 11.77
N GLY A 148 4.85 -4.07 12.98
CA GLY A 148 4.14 -3.44 14.08
C GLY A 148 2.65 -3.26 13.76
N ASP A 149 2.13 -2.05 13.98
CA ASP A 149 0.73 -1.70 13.74
C ASP A 149 0.46 -1.17 12.32
N VAL A 150 1.43 -1.30 11.41
CA VAL A 150 1.36 -0.77 10.04
C VAL A 150 1.42 -1.90 9.01
N CYS A 151 0.43 -1.91 8.12
CA CYS A 151 0.44 -2.68 6.88
C CYS A 151 1.16 -1.89 5.80
N TYR A 152 2.16 -2.49 5.19
CA TYR A 152 2.86 -1.95 4.02
C TYR A 152 2.52 -2.76 2.77
N SER A 153 2.47 -2.09 1.63
CA SER A 153 2.34 -2.75 0.33
C SER A 153 3.21 -2.08 -0.71
N LEU A 154 4.08 -2.84 -1.35
CA LEU A 154 4.73 -2.46 -2.59
C LEU A 154 3.85 -2.90 -3.75
N MET A 155 3.64 -2.03 -4.73
CA MET A 155 2.89 -2.36 -5.94
C MET A 155 3.51 -1.73 -7.19
N ASP A 156 3.62 -2.55 -8.24
CA ASP A 156 3.92 -2.12 -9.60
C ASP A 156 2.90 -2.70 -10.58
N ILE A 157 2.04 -1.81 -11.08
CA ILE A 157 0.99 -2.12 -12.06
C ILE A 157 1.58 -2.59 -13.39
N ASN A 158 2.76 -2.09 -13.77
CA ASN A 158 3.38 -2.41 -15.06
C ASN A 158 4.19 -3.70 -15.02
N LYS A 159 4.37 -4.33 -13.84
CA LYS A 159 5.12 -5.57 -13.63
C LYS A 159 6.58 -5.53 -14.15
N ASN A 160 7.17 -4.33 -14.14
CA ASN A 160 8.57 -4.05 -14.47
C ASN A 160 9.53 -4.20 -13.27
N VAL A 161 8.98 -4.17 -12.05
CA VAL A 161 9.70 -4.43 -10.81
C VAL A 161 9.49 -5.90 -10.43
N SER A 162 10.60 -6.63 -10.35
CA SER A 162 10.59 -8.07 -10.10
C SER A 162 10.27 -8.42 -8.65
N LYS A 163 9.90 -9.69 -8.42
CA LYS A 163 9.72 -10.25 -7.08
C LYS A 163 10.94 -10.02 -6.18
N ASP A 164 12.14 -10.31 -6.69
CA ASP A 164 13.38 -10.21 -5.91
C ASP A 164 13.71 -8.76 -5.58
N GLU A 165 13.46 -7.82 -6.50
CA GLU A 165 13.57 -6.39 -6.21
C GLU A 165 12.61 -5.98 -5.10
N MET A 166 11.32 -6.34 -5.17
CA MET A 166 10.34 -6.01 -4.11
C MET A 166 10.70 -6.64 -2.76
N VAL A 167 11.18 -7.88 -2.75
CA VAL A 167 11.62 -8.57 -1.52
C VAL A 167 12.82 -7.87 -0.92
N ALA A 168 13.79 -7.42 -1.74
CA ALA A 168 14.92 -6.66 -1.24
C ALA A 168 14.47 -5.33 -0.59
N MET A 169 13.52 -4.62 -1.22
CA MET A 169 12.96 -3.39 -0.65
C MET A 169 12.26 -3.64 0.69
N ALA A 170 11.42 -4.68 0.78
CA ALA A 170 10.72 -5.02 2.01
C ALA A 170 11.69 -5.40 3.13
N LYS A 171 12.73 -6.19 2.83
CA LYS A 171 13.76 -6.57 3.83
C LYS A 171 14.51 -5.36 4.38
N ASP A 172 14.96 -4.47 3.50
CA ASP A 172 15.62 -3.21 3.88
C ASP A 172 14.72 -2.29 4.72
N MET A 173 13.40 -2.34 4.49
CA MET A 173 12.43 -1.65 5.32
C MET A 173 12.13 -2.34 6.65
N ILE A 174 12.34 -3.64 6.76
CA ILE A 174 12.09 -4.41 7.99
C ILE A 174 13.28 -4.31 8.94
N ASP A 175 14.51 -4.38 8.40
CA ASP A 175 15.76 -4.22 9.14
C ASP A 175 15.97 -2.78 9.64
#